data_AF-A0A855A2R8-F1
#
_entry.id   AF-A0A855A2R8-F1
#
_cell.length_a   1.000
_cell.length_b   1.000
_cell.length_c   1.000
_cell.angle_alpha   90.00
_cell.angle_beta   90.00
_cell.angle_gamma   90.00
#
_symmetry.space_group_name_H-M   'P 1'
#
loop_
_entity.id
_entity.type
_entity.pdbx_description
1 polymer ?
#
loop_
_entity_poly.entity_id
_entity_poly.type
_entity_poly.pdbx_seq_one_letter_code
_entity_poly.pdbx_strand_id
1 'polypeptide(L)'
;MRGYYLKSRNIDKLHAQIATSVKQRIRILRENNNYSQREIAEYLGIDRSTYACYELGKTSPSVEVLVALSELYLVSCEFLLGIKPNEKCNSIEKRILHVINTL
;
A
#
# COMPACT_ATOMS: atom_id res chain seq x y z
N MET A 1 -16.27 27.44 -13.60
CA MET A 1 -15.38 26.26 -13.56
C MET A 1 -14.14 26.50 -12.67
N ARG A 2 -14.30 26.71 -11.36
CA ARG A 2 -13.18 27.10 -10.46
C ARG A 2 -13.08 26.24 -9.18
N GLY A 3 -13.84 25.15 -9.09
CA GLY A 3 -13.99 24.35 -7.86
C GLY A 3 -13.04 23.15 -7.71
N TYR A 4 -12.37 22.71 -8.77
CA TYR A 4 -11.56 21.47 -8.72
C TYR A 4 -10.11 21.67 -8.26
N TYR A 5 -9.58 22.90 -8.25
CA TYR A 5 -8.16 23.16 -7.99
C TYR A 5 -7.78 23.27 -6.50
N LEU A 6 -8.74 23.48 -5.59
CA LEU A 6 -8.45 23.57 -4.15
C LEU A 6 -8.43 22.21 -3.44
N LYS A 7 -8.94 21.15 -4.09
CA LYS A 7 -8.96 19.78 -3.53
C LYS A 7 -7.60 19.06 -3.69
N SER A 8 -6.77 19.51 -4.64
CA SER A 8 -5.45 18.92 -4.94
C SER A 8 -4.51 18.88 -3.74
N ARG A 9 -4.32 20.02 -3.04
CA ARG A 9 -3.32 20.12 -1.95
C ARG A 9 -3.51 19.11 -0.82
N ASN A 10 -4.75 18.78 -0.48
CA ASN A 10 -5.02 17.78 0.57
C ASN A 10 -4.74 16.36 0.09
N ILE A 11 -5.07 16.05 -1.16
CA ILE A 11 -4.78 14.75 -1.78
C ILE A 11 -3.28 14.57 -1.97
N ASP A 12 -2.56 15.62 -2.40
CA ASP A 12 -1.11 15.60 -2.58
C ASP A 12 -0.40 15.33 -1.24
N LYS A 13 -0.86 15.97 -0.15
CA LYS A 13 -0.35 15.73 1.20
C LYS A 13 -0.65 14.30 1.68
N LEU A 14 -1.85 13.78 1.39
CA LEU A 14 -2.23 12.42 1.72
C LEU A 14 -1.36 11.40 0.96
N HIS A 15 -1.14 11.60 -0.35
CA HIS A 15 -0.25 10.77 -1.16
C HIS A 15 1.17 10.77 -0.60
N ALA A 16 1.71 11.93 -0.23
CA ALA A 16 3.04 12.02 0.38
C ALA A 16 3.13 11.26 1.72
N GLN A 17 2.07 11.32 2.54
CA GLN A 17 2.01 10.61 3.82
C GLN A 17 1.90 9.09 3.62
N ILE A 18 1.06 8.63 2.68
CA ILE A 18 0.91 7.20 2.34
C ILE A 18 2.24 6.66 1.80
N ALA A 19 2.85 7.34 0.82
CA ALA A 19 4.12 6.92 0.25
C ALA A 19 5.24 6.87 1.31
N THR A 20 5.27 7.83 2.24
CA THR A 20 6.21 7.82 3.36
C THR A 20 5.97 6.66 4.31
N SER A 21 4.71 6.30 4.55
CA SER A 21 4.35 5.17 5.41
C SER A 21 4.74 3.83 4.77
N VAL A 22 4.42 3.63 3.50
CA VAL A 22 4.72 2.40 2.75
C VAL A 22 6.22 2.14 2.74
N LYS A 23 7.04 3.11 2.29
CA LYS A 23 8.49 2.92 2.17
C LYS A 23 9.16 2.53 3.50
N GLN A 24 8.71 3.11 4.61
CA GLN A 24 9.25 2.81 5.94
C GLN A 24 8.83 1.42 6.40
N ARG A 25 7.55 1.07 6.24
CA ARG A 25 7.00 -0.19 6.76
C ARG A 25 7.53 -1.40 6.02
N ILE A 26 7.59 -1.37 4.68
CA ILE A 26 8.11 -2.51 3.90
C ILE A 26 9.59 -2.77 4.21
N ARG A 27 10.37 -1.71 4.45
CA ARG A 27 11.78 -1.83 4.85
C ARG A 27 11.91 -2.47 6.22
N ILE A 28 11.15 -2.00 7.22
CA ILE A 28 11.18 -2.55 8.59
C ILE A 28 10.73 -4.01 8.58
N LEU A 29 9.65 -4.35 7.87
CA LEU A 29 9.17 -5.73 7.75
C LEU A 29 10.23 -6.63 7.12
N ARG A 30 10.88 -6.17 6.04
CA ARG A 30 11.97 -6.90 5.41
C ARG A 30 13.12 -7.16 6.39
N GLU A 31 13.58 -6.11 7.07
CA GLU A 31 14.71 -6.20 8.01
C GLU A 31 14.39 -7.10 9.21
N ASN A 32 13.18 -7.02 9.77
CA ASN A 32 12.74 -7.87 10.89
C ASN A 32 12.63 -9.36 10.52
N ASN A 33 12.35 -9.66 9.24
CA ASN A 33 12.30 -11.03 8.74
C ASN A 33 13.65 -11.52 8.19
N ASN A 34 14.73 -10.73 8.33
CA ASN A 34 16.07 -11.03 7.84
C ASN A 34 16.17 -11.26 6.32
N TYR A 35 15.25 -10.67 5.55
CA TYR A 35 15.29 -10.74 4.10
C TYR A 35 16.20 -9.66 3.50
N SER A 36 16.94 -10.03 2.46
CA SER A 36 17.62 -9.11 1.58
C SER A 36 16.64 -8.47 0.59
N GLN A 37 17.01 -7.31 0.03
CA GLN A 37 16.21 -6.69 -1.04
C GLN A 37 16.09 -7.58 -2.28
N ARG A 38 17.04 -8.50 -2.50
CA ARG A 38 17.02 -9.41 -3.63
C ARG A 38 16.00 -10.53 -3.42
N GLU A 39 15.92 -11.12 -2.23
CA GLU A 39 14.91 -12.15 -1.91
C GLU A 39 13.49 -11.62 -2.06
N ILE A 40 13.22 -10.38 -1.63
CA ILE A 40 11.89 -9.79 -1.82
C ILE A 40 11.60 -9.49 -3.29
N ALA A 41 12.61 -9.02 -4.04
CA ALA A 41 12.44 -8.78 -5.47
C ALA A 41 12.18 -10.09 -6.25
N GLU A 42 12.87 -11.17 -5.89
CA GLU A 42 12.66 -12.52 -6.43
C GLU A 42 11.24 -13.03 -6.10
N TYR A 43 10.77 -12.86 -4.85
CA TYR A 43 9.40 -13.20 -4.45
C TYR A 43 8.34 -12.43 -5.25
N LEU A 44 8.59 -11.14 -5.51
CA LEU A 44 7.68 -10.27 -6.26
C LEU A 44 7.79 -10.43 -7.78
N GLY A 45 8.78 -11.16 -8.29
CA GLY A 45 9.05 -11.28 -9.72
C GLY A 45 9.48 -9.95 -10.38
N ILE A 46 10.19 -9.09 -9.65
CA ILE A 46 10.66 -7.77 -10.13
C ILE A 46 12.19 -7.65 -10.01
N ASP A 47 12.75 -6.62 -10.64
CA ASP A 47 14.18 -6.32 -10.48
C ASP A 47 14.49 -5.79 -9.06
N ARG A 48 15.66 -6.17 -8.53
CA ARG A 48 16.12 -5.73 -7.19
C ARG A 48 16.20 -4.20 -7.06
N SER A 49 16.57 -3.48 -8.13
CA SER A 49 16.58 -2.02 -8.12
C SER A 49 15.18 -1.42 -8.01
N THR A 50 14.17 -2.10 -8.56
CA THR A 50 12.76 -1.69 -8.45
C THR A 50 12.31 -1.76 -6.99
N TYR A 51 12.57 -2.88 -6.32
CA TYR A 51 12.27 -3.01 -4.90
C TYR A 51 13.04 -1.99 -4.04
N ALA A 52 14.32 -1.73 -4.34
CA ALA A 52 15.09 -0.69 -3.68
C ALA A 52 14.49 0.72 -3.88
N CYS A 53 13.92 1.02 -5.05
CA CYS A 53 13.22 2.29 -5.30
C CYS A 53 11.97 2.45 -4.41
N TYR A 54 11.28 1.36 -4.08
CA TYR A 54 10.16 1.39 -3.14
C TYR A 54 10.63 1.79 -1.73
N GLU A 55 11.69 1.18 -1.22
CA GLU A 55 12.23 1.51 0.12
C GLU A 55 12.80 2.93 0.20
N LEU A 56 13.28 3.47 -0.92
CA LEU A 56 13.73 4.86 -1.03
C LEU A 56 12.57 5.85 -1.21
N GLY A 57 11.38 5.38 -1.57
CA GLY A 57 10.23 6.21 -1.93
C GLY A 57 10.39 6.95 -3.25
N LYS A 58 11.24 6.45 -4.16
CA LYS A 58 11.41 6.99 -5.51
C LYS A 58 10.25 6.62 -6.44
N THR A 59 9.62 5.48 -6.16
CA THR A 59 8.47 4.96 -6.90
C THR A 59 7.51 4.29 -5.92
N SER A 60 6.22 4.34 -6.21
CA SER A 60 5.22 3.66 -5.39
C SER A 60 5.01 2.22 -5.86
N PRO A 61 4.88 1.23 -4.96
CA PRO A 61 4.46 -0.11 -5.33
C PRO A 61 3.08 -0.11 -5.99
N SER A 62 2.84 -1.04 -6.91
CA SER A 62 1.49 -1.26 -7.44
C SER A 62 0.57 -1.90 -6.39
N VAL A 63 -0.74 -1.96 -6.66
CA VAL A 63 -1.70 -2.59 -5.75
C VAL A 63 -1.38 -4.08 -5.60
N GLU A 64 -1.02 -4.76 -6.69
CA GLU A 64 -0.65 -6.18 -6.70
C GLU A 64 0.59 -6.43 -5.82
N VAL A 65 1.59 -5.55 -5.89
CA VAL A 65 2.78 -5.64 -5.04
C VAL A 65 2.41 -5.42 -3.57
N LEU A 66 1.53 -4.47 -3.26
CA LEU A 66 1.08 -4.23 -1.89
C LEU A 66 0.34 -5.45 -1.32
N VAL A 67 -0.52 -6.09 -2.13
CA VAL A 67 -1.21 -7.32 -1.74
C VAL A 67 -0.22 -8.45 -1.49
N ALA A 68 0.71 -8.70 -2.41
CA ALA A 68 1.74 -9.74 -2.24
C ALA A 68 2.61 -9.51 -0.99
N LEU A 69 3.01 -8.27 -0.71
CA LEU A 69 3.75 -7.93 0.51
C LEU A 69 2.89 -8.11 1.77
N SER A 70 1.59 -7.83 1.69
CA SER A 70 0.66 -8.03 2.81
C SER A 70 0.51 -9.51 3.17
N GLU A 71 0.47 -10.39 2.16
CA GLU A 71 0.45 -11.83 2.31
C GLU A 71 1.78 -12.37 2.84
N LEU A 72 2.91 -11.94 2.26
CA LEU A 72 4.26 -12.35 2.67
C LEU A 72 4.51 -12.07 4.16
N TYR A 73 4.11 -10.89 4.63
CA TYR A 73 4.37 -10.44 6.00
C TYR A 73 3.22 -10.66 6.97
N LEU A 74 2.11 -11.27 6.53
CA LEU A 74 0.91 -11.51 7.34
C LEU A 74 0.38 -10.23 8.01
N VAL A 75 0.33 -9.13 7.27
CA VAL A 75 -0.19 -7.83 7.70
C VAL A 75 -1.30 -7.37 6.75
N SER A 76 -2.14 -6.42 7.17
CA SER A 76 -3.16 -5.86 6.28
C SER A 76 -2.58 -4.81 5.33
N CYS A 77 -3.24 -4.59 4.19
CA CYS A 77 -2.89 -3.49 3.29
C CYS A 77 -3.04 -2.12 3.96
N GLU A 78 -4.02 -1.93 4.85
CA GLU A 78 -4.15 -0.68 5.62
C GLU A 78 -2.93 -0.43 6.49
N PHE A 79 -2.39 -1.48 7.13
CA PHE A 79 -1.14 -1.36 7.89
C PHE A 79 0.00 -0.88 6.99
N LEU A 80 0.22 -1.51 5.83
CA LEU A 80 1.27 -1.10 4.88
C LEU A 80 1.09 0.34 4.41
N LEU A 81 -0.15 0.75 4.13
CA LEU A 81 -0.49 2.10 3.69
C LEU A 81 -0.43 3.14 4.82
N GLY A 82 -0.30 2.71 6.08
CA GLY A 82 -0.36 3.59 7.25
C GLY A 82 -1.74 4.17 7.52
N ILE A 83 -2.79 3.50 7.01
CA ILE A 83 -4.19 3.88 7.20
C ILE A 83 -4.67 3.25 8.51
N LYS A 84 -5.34 4.03 9.35
CA LYS A 84 -5.99 3.47 10.54
C LYS A 84 -7.20 2.64 10.11
N PRO A 85 -7.37 1.40 10.62
CA PRO A 85 -8.58 0.63 10.38
C PRO A 85 -9.80 1.48 10.71
N ASN A 86 -10.74 1.58 9.78
CA ASN A 86 -12.00 2.23 10.06
C ASN A 86 -12.87 1.24 10.82
N GLU A 87 -13.11 1.49 12.11
CA GLU A 87 -13.94 0.61 12.95
C GLU A 87 -15.42 0.59 12.51
N LYS A 88 -15.81 1.45 11.56
CA LYS A 88 -17.17 1.50 11.01
C LYS A 88 -17.25 0.73 9.71
N CYS A 89 -18.02 -0.36 9.71
CA CYS A 89 -18.46 -1.02 8.49
C CYS A 89 -19.51 -0.16 7.79
N ASN A 90 -19.22 0.33 6.58
CA ASN A 90 -20.12 1.21 5.85
C ASN A 90 -21.31 0.42 5.27
N SER A 91 -22.54 0.93 5.44
CA SER A 91 -23.76 0.32 4.86
C SER A 91 -23.64 0.09 3.35
N ILE A 92 -22.84 0.91 2.66
CA ILE A 92 -22.55 0.77 1.23
C ILE A 92 -21.66 -0.44 0.95
N GLU A 93 -20.61 -0.67 1.74
CA GLU A 93 -19.70 -1.81 1.55
C GLU A 93 -20.46 -3.13 1.66
N LYS A 94 -21.32 -3.27 2.68
CA LYS A 94 -22.19 -4.44 2.84
C LYS A 94 -23.07 -4.69 1.62
N ARG A 95 -23.66 -3.62 1.07
CA ARG A 95 -24.52 -3.71 -0.12
C ARG A 95 -23.71 -4.13 -1.35
N ILE A 96 -22.51 -3.60 -1.54
CA ILE A 96 -21.65 -3.94 -2.69
C ILE A 96 -21.18 -5.39 -2.58
N LEU A 97 -20.73 -5.84 -1.41
CA LEU A 97 -20.33 -7.23 -1.18
C LEU A 97 -21.49 -8.20 -1.46
N HIS A 98 -22.70 -7.84 -1.04
CA HIS A 98 -23.88 -8.64 -1.36
C HIS A 98 -24.11 -8.75 -2.87
N VAL A 99 -24.01 -7.65 -3.63
CA VAL A 99 -24.16 -7.68 -5.09
C VAL A 99 -23.07 -8.54 -5.74
N ILE A 100 -21.80 -8.37 -5.35
CA ILE A 100 -20.69 -9.15 -5.94
C ILE A 100 -20.87 -10.65 -5.72
N ASN A 101 -21.31 -11.07 -4.53
CA ASN A 101 -21.47 -12.48 -4.19
C ASN A 101 -22.76 -13.11 -4.74
N THR A 102 -23.66 -12.32 -5.32
CA THR A 102 -24.91 -12.81 -5.92
C THR A 102 -24.88 -12.80 -7.45
N LEU A 103 -23.79 -12.31 -8.04
CA LEU A 103 -23.45 -12.43 -9.47
C LEU A 103 -22.70 -13.74 -9.71
#